data_AF-A0A453GJS4-F1
#
_entry.id   AF-A0A453GJS4-F1
#
_cell.length_a   1.000
_cell.length_b   1.000
_cell.length_c   1.000
_cell.angle_alpha   90.00
_cell.angle_beta   90.00
_cell.angle_gamma   90.00
#
_symmetry.space_group_name_H-M   'P 1'
#
loop_
_entity.id
_entity.type
_entity.pdbx_description
1 polymer ?
#
loop_
_entity_poly.entity_id
_entity_poly.type
_entity_poly.pdbx_seq_one_letter_code
_entity_poly.pdbx_strand_id
1 'polypeptide(L)'
;MAIADLGCSSGPSAIALVSVTLEATHNHFLQLQQPPPEVSLLLNDLPFNDFNAAVKNLVALRQIEKHVAATGVVPGSFYERLLPSGSVLFFLLIQQPTLALKGMNLTPLQ
;
A
#
# COMPACT_ATOMS: atom_id res chain seq x y z
N MET A 1 7.40 -7.96 8.03
CA MET A 1 6.54 -8.14 6.83
C MET A 1 6.13 -6.77 6.31
N ALA A 2 5.92 -6.59 5.00
CA ALA A 2 5.39 -5.34 4.48
C ALA A 2 4.04 -5.55 3.77
N ILE A 3 3.15 -4.58 3.87
CA ILE A 3 1.92 -4.46 3.10
C ILE A 3 2.03 -3.16 2.32
N ALA A 4 1.83 -3.20 1.00
CA ALA A 4 1.76 -1.99 0.18
C ALA A 4 0.43 -1.86 -0.54
N ASP A 5 -0.12 -0.65 -0.49
CA ASP A 5 -1.18 -0.21 -1.40
C ASP A 5 -0.54 0.51 -2.60
N LEU A 6 -0.72 -0.05 -3.79
CA LEU A 6 -0.21 0.48 -5.05
C LEU A 6 -1.32 1.22 -5.79
N GLY A 7 -1.14 2.52 -5.98
CA GLY A 7 -2.19 3.40 -6.50
C GLY A 7 -3.17 3.83 -5.41
N CYS A 8 -2.64 4.20 -4.23
CA CYS A 8 -3.44 4.48 -3.04
C CYS A 8 -4.39 5.68 -3.19
N SER A 9 -4.13 6.59 -4.14
CA SER A 9 -4.73 7.91 -4.22
C SER A 9 -4.51 8.72 -2.93
N SER A 10 -5.30 9.76 -2.70
CA SER A 10 -5.22 10.62 -1.50
C SER A 10 -6.39 10.39 -0.52
N GLY A 11 -7.33 9.50 -0.87
CA GLY A 11 -8.60 9.34 -0.17
C GLY A 11 -8.56 8.35 1.02
N PRO A 12 -9.63 8.32 1.84
CA PRO A 12 -9.78 7.38 2.95
C PRO A 12 -9.73 5.89 2.51
N SER A 13 -10.03 5.62 1.24
CA SER A 13 -9.96 4.29 0.63
C SER A 13 -8.57 3.66 0.72
N ALA A 14 -7.51 4.46 0.72
CA ALA A 14 -6.13 4.00 0.83
C ALA A 14 -5.88 3.21 2.13
N ILE A 15 -6.54 3.61 3.22
CA ILE A 15 -6.34 3.02 4.53
C ILE A 15 -7.20 1.77 4.70
N ALA A 16 -8.44 1.82 4.20
CA ALA A 16 -9.44 0.78 4.45
C ALA A 16 -8.94 -0.61 4.04
N LEU A 17 -8.29 -0.71 2.87
CA LEU A 17 -7.79 -1.97 2.35
C LEU A 17 -6.58 -2.48 3.17
N VAL A 18 -5.74 -1.56 3.62
CA VAL A 18 -4.60 -1.87 4.51
C VAL A 18 -5.08 -2.37 5.87
N SER A 19 -6.09 -1.73 6.47
CA SER A 19 -6.70 -2.18 7.75
C SER A 19 -7.27 -3.58 7.65
N VAL A 20 -8.05 -3.89 6.60
CA VAL A 20 -8.62 -5.23 6.37
C VAL A 20 -7.51 -6.27 6.22
N THR A 21 -6.45 -5.95 5.49
CA THR A 21 -5.32 -6.88 5.29
C THR A 21 -4.54 -7.11 6.57
N LEU A 22 -4.37 -6.06 7.39
CA LEU A 22 -3.72 -6.15 8.70
C LEU A 22 -4.52 -7.06 9.64
N GLU A 23 -5.84 -6.87 9.70
CA GLU A 23 -6.75 -7.70 10.50
C GLU A 23 -6.73 -9.16 10.04
N ALA A 24 -6.81 -9.40 8.72
CA ALA A 24 -6.71 -10.75 8.16
C ALA A 24 -5.36 -11.42 8.48
N THR A 25 -4.27 -10.66 8.41
CA THR A 25 -2.93 -11.13 8.81
C THR A 25 -2.93 -11.52 10.27
N HIS A 26 -3.42 -10.66 11.16
CA HIS A 26 -3.54 -10.95 12.58
C HIS A 26 -4.31 -12.23 12.86
N ASN A 27 -5.51 -12.35 12.30
CA ASN A 27 -6.37 -13.50 12.49
C ASN A 27 -5.69 -14.79 12.01
N HIS A 28 -4.93 -14.73 10.92
CA HIS A 28 -4.16 -15.87 10.41
C HIS A 28 -3.09 -16.34 11.41
N PHE A 29 -2.28 -15.43 11.95
CA PHE A 29 -1.24 -15.79 12.93
C PHE A 29 -1.83 -16.28 14.26
N LEU A 30 -2.96 -15.70 14.69
CA LEU A 30 -3.70 -16.18 15.86
C LEU A 30 -4.20 -17.62 15.67
N GLN A 31 -4.72 -17.97 14.50
CA GLN A 31 -5.14 -19.34 14.18
C GLN A 31 -3.96 -20.33 14.21
N LEU A 32 -2.76 -19.87 13.84
CA LEU A 32 -1.53 -20.66 13.92
C LEU A 32 -0.95 -20.73 15.34
N GLN A 33 -1.58 -20.11 16.34
CA GLN A 33 -1.08 -19.97 17.71
C GLN A 33 0.31 -19.32 17.78
N GLN A 34 0.60 -18.41 16.84
CA GLN A 34 1.85 -17.68 16.76
C GLN A 34 1.63 -16.21 17.12
N PRO A 35 2.64 -15.53 17.69
CA PRO A 35 2.57 -14.09 17.89
C PRO A 35 2.43 -13.39 16.53
N PRO A 36 1.55 -12.37 16.40
CA PRO A 36 1.43 -11.65 15.16
C PRO A 36 2.74 -10.94 14.79
N PRO A 37 3.13 -10.91 13.51
CA PRO A 37 4.39 -10.31 13.09
C PRO A 37 4.29 -8.78 13.13
N GLU A 38 5.45 -8.14 13.25
CA GLU A 38 5.57 -6.71 12.96
C GLU A 38 5.37 -6.43 11.47
N VAL A 39 4.49 -5.46 11.19
CA VAL A 39 4.10 -5.09 9.82
C VAL A 39 4.53 -3.66 9.51
N SER A 40 5.12 -3.46 8.34
CA SER A 40 5.36 -2.14 7.74
C SER A 40 4.29 -1.84 6.69
N LEU A 41 3.72 -0.65 6.73
CA LEU A 41 2.69 -0.20 5.79
C LEU A 41 3.28 0.81 4.81
N LEU A 42 3.12 0.56 3.52
CA LEU A 42 3.65 1.41 2.46
C LEU A 42 2.52 1.86 1.55
N LEU A 43 2.41 3.16 1.31
CA LEU A 43 1.48 3.71 0.33
C LEU A 43 2.25 4.21 -0.90
N ASN A 44 1.92 3.69 -2.07
CA ASN A 44 2.51 4.09 -3.33
C ASN A 44 1.47 4.78 -4.23
N ASP A 45 1.91 5.85 -4.88
CA ASP A 45 1.22 6.46 -6.01
C ASP A 45 2.21 7.27 -6.85
N LEU A 46 1.75 7.85 -7.95
CA LEU A 46 2.51 8.78 -8.77
C LEU A 46 2.99 9.99 -7.93
N PRO A 47 4.12 10.60 -8.28
CA PRO A 47 4.68 11.76 -7.55
C PRO A 47 3.73 12.96 -7.42
N PHE A 48 2.70 13.03 -8.26
CA PHE A 48 1.69 14.10 -8.27
C PHE A 48 0.55 13.89 -7.26
N ASN A 49 0.53 12.77 -6.55
CA ASN A 49 -0.46 12.47 -5.51
C ASN A 49 -0.27 13.35 -4.27
N ASP A 50 -1.35 13.62 -3.52
CA ASP A 50 -1.26 14.31 -2.23
C ASP A 50 -0.86 13.33 -1.12
N PHE A 51 0.45 13.10 -1.02
CA PHE A 51 1.02 12.28 0.05
C PHE A 51 0.85 12.91 1.44
N ASN A 52 0.57 14.21 1.56
CA ASN A 52 0.33 14.80 2.88
C ASN A 52 -0.99 14.29 3.46
N ALA A 53 -2.03 14.15 2.62
CA ALA A 53 -3.27 13.50 3.02
C ALA A 53 -3.04 12.03 3.41
N ALA A 54 -2.29 11.29 2.59
CA ALA A 54 -1.94 9.89 2.84
C ALA A 54 -1.14 9.70 4.14
N VAL A 55 -0.19 10.58 4.46
CA VAL A 55 0.60 10.51 5.70
C VAL A 55 -0.26 10.81 6.93
N LYS A 56 -1.15 11.82 6.88
CA LYS A 56 -2.08 12.09 8.00
C LYS A 56 -2.94 10.88 8.33
N ASN A 57 -3.43 10.23 7.28
CA ASN A 57 -4.17 8.99 7.32
C ASN A 57 -3.37 7.83 7.95
N LEU A 58 -2.11 7.63 7.53
CA LEU A 58 -1.21 6.63 8.12
C LEU A 58 -0.89 6.90 9.60
N VAL A 59 -0.70 8.16 9.99
CA VAL A 59 -0.45 8.55 11.39
C VAL A 59 -1.66 8.21 12.25
N ALA A 60 -2.88 8.50 11.79
CA ALA A 60 -4.11 8.15 12.49
C ALA A 60 -4.24 6.63 12.66
N LEU A 61 -3.97 5.84 11.62
CA LEU A 61 -4.01 4.39 11.70
C LEU A 61 -2.99 3.83 12.70
N ARG A 62 -1.74 4.32 12.68
CA ARG A 62 -0.68 3.85 13.59
C ARG A 62 -1.00 4.09 15.06
N GLN A 63 -1.80 5.11 15.39
CA GLN A 63 -2.25 5.34 16.77
C GLN A 63 -3.23 4.27 17.27
N ILE A 64 -3.94 3.61 16.35
CA ILE A 64 -4.94 2.59 16.65
C ILE A 64 -4.32 1.19 16.56
N GLU A 65 -3.42 0.97 15.60
CA GLU A 65 -2.84 -0.33 15.27
C GLU A 65 -1.46 -0.57 15.91
N LYS A 66 -1.44 -1.32 17.01
CA LYS A 66 -0.22 -1.58 17.82
C LYS A 66 0.86 -2.41 17.15
N HIS A 67 0.54 -3.12 16.06
CA HIS A 67 1.46 -4.07 15.39
C HIS A 67 2.09 -3.48 14.12
N VAL A 68 1.79 -2.21 13.84
CA VAL A 68 2.40 -1.44 12.77
C VAL A 68 3.73 -0.87 13.26
N ALA A 69 4.83 -1.52 12.85
CA ALA A 69 6.18 -1.12 13.21
C ALA A 69 6.61 0.17 12.48
N ALA A 70 6.28 0.27 11.20
CA ALA A 70 6.63 1.42 10.38
C ALA A 70 5.53 1.76 9.37
N THR A 71 5.43 3.04 9.02
CA THR A 71 4.61 3.52 7.92
C THR A 71 5.49 4.31 6.96
N GLY A 72 5.18 4.27 5.67
CA GLY A 72 5.95 4.96 4.65
C GLY A 72 5.14 5.27 3.41
N VAL A 73 5.65 6.22 2.64
CA VAL A 73 5.14 6.54 1.31
C VAL A 73 6.24 6.30 0.28
N VAL A 74 5.87 5.76 -0.86
CA VAL A 74 6.80 5.45 -1.96
C VAL A 74 6.29 6.15 -3.21
N PRO A 75 6.74 7.38 -3.52
CA PRO A 75 6.33 8.07 -4.73
C PRO A 75 7.00 7.44 -5.95
N GLY A 76 6.21 7.09 -6.96
CA GLY A 76 6.70 6.46 -8.19
C GLY A 76 5.65 5.62 -8.91
N SER A 77 5.92 5.30 -10.17
CA SER A 77 5.09 4.36 -10.92
C SER A 77 5.30 2.94 -10.42
N PHE A 78 4.22 2.22 -10.08
CA PHE A 78 4.31 0.80 -9.75
C PHE A 78 4.61 -0.11 -10.94
N TYR A 79 4.62 0.43 -12.16
CA TYR A 79 5.15 -0.27 -13.34
C TYR A 79 6.68 -0.36 -13.33
N GLU A 80 7.35 0.33 -12.40
CA GLU A 80 8.78 0.27 -12.16
C GLU A 80 9.10 -0.43 -10.83
N ARG A 81 10.38 -0.63 -10.56
CA ARG A 81 10.84 -1.21 -9.29
C ARG A 81 10.71 -0.18 -8.17
N LEU A 82 9.77 -0.43 -7.24
CA LEU A 82 9.55 0.41 -6.06
C LEU A 82 10.29 -0.05 -4.81
N LEU A 83 10.62 -1.34 -4.70
CA LEU A 83 11.24 -1.94 -3.50
C LEU A 83 12.42 -2.86 -3.84
N PRO A 84 13.34 -3.09 -2.89
CA PRO A 84 14.41 -4.07 -3.02
C PRO A 84 13.87 -5.49 -3.27
N SER A 85 14.63 -6.30 -3.98
CA SER A 85 14.32 -7.72 -4.16
C SER A 85 14.32 -8.44 -2.80
N GLY A 86 13.36 -9.36 -2.59
CA GLY A 86 13.26 -10.14 -1.34
C GLY A 86 12.49 -9.45 -0.21
N SER A 87 11.95 -8.25 -0.44
CA SER A 87 10.93 -7.68 0.45
C SER A 87 9.61 -8.43 0.26
N VAL A 88 9.17 -9.20 1.28
CA VAL A 88 7.85 -9.84 1.28
C VAL A 88 6.79 -8.74 1.34
N LEU A 89 6.03 -8.60 0.25
CA LEU A 89 5.02 -7.56 0.09
C LEU A 89 3.67 -8.16 -0.33
N PHE A 90 2.62 -7.86 0.45
CA PHE A 90 1.26 -7.99 -0.05
C PHE A 90 0.94 -6.73 -0.86
N PHE A 91 0.74 -6.89 -2.17
CA PHE A 91 0.33 -5.82 -3.06
C PHE A 91 -1.20 -5.73 -3.08
N LEU A 92 -1.70 -4.57 -2.68
CA LEU A 92 -3.11 -4.21 -2.73
C LEU A 92 -3.26 -3.24 -3.90
N LEU A 93 -3.99 -3.65 -4.93
CA LEU A 93 -4.24 -2.82 -6.12
C LEU A 93 -5.67 -2.28 -6.06
N ILE A 94 -5.82 -0.99 -5.79
CA ILE A 94 -7.08 -0.30 -6.05
C ILE A 94 -7.01 0.22 -7.48
N GLN A 95 -7.65 -0.48 -8.42
CA GLN A 95 -7.88 0.11 -9.74
C GLN A 95 -8.79 1.33 -9.57
N GLN A 96 -8.21 2.53 -9.65
CA GLN A 96 -8.92 3.66 -10.25
C GLN A 96 -8.98 3.36 -11.76
N PRO A 97 -10.13 3.01 -12.35
CA PRO A 97 -10.22 2.61 -13.75
C PRO A 97 -9.76 3.71 -14.74
N THR A 98 -9.49 4.92 -14.27
CA THR A 98 -9.27 6.11 -15.12
C THR A 98 -7.80 6.40 -15.45
N LEU A 99 -6.82 5.89 -14.69
CA LEU A 99 -5.40 6.30 -14.86
C LEU A 99 -4.54 5.32 -15.66
N ALA A 100 -4.93 4.05 -15.80
CA ALA A 100 -4.18 3.07 -16.60
C ALA A 100 -4.13 3.42 -18.10
N LEU A 101 -5.09 4.19 -18.60
CA LEU A 101 -5.17 4.59 -20.01
C LEU A 101 -4.35 5.84 -20.35
N LYS A 102 -3.86 6.60 -19.36
CA LYS A 102 -3.14 7.85 -19.65
C LYS A 102 -1.62 7.69 -19.79
N GLY A 103 -1.10 6.50 -19.45
CA GLY A 103 0.31 6.13 -19.62
C GLY A 103 0.61 5.27 -20.85
N MET A 104 -0.40 4.73 -21.54
CA MET A 104 -0.20 3.94 -22.75
C MET A 104 -0.31 4.86 -23.98
N ASN A 105 0.78 5.55 -24.30
CA ASN A 105 0.97 6.09 -25.64
C ASN A 105 1.29 4.89 -26.55
N LEU A 106 0.25 4.20 -27.00
CA LEU A 106 0.38 3.14 -27.99
C LEU A 106 0.76 3.80 -29.32
N THR A 107 2.06 3.91 -29.59
CA THR A 107 2.52 4.06 -30.96
C THR A 107 2.06 2.83 -31.74
N PRO A 108 1.35 2.98 -32.86
CA PRO A 108 0.95 1.84 -33.67
C PRO A 108 2.20 1.16 -34.20
N LEU A 109 2.35 -0.13 -33.89
CA LEU A 109 3.30 -1.00 -34.59
C LEU A 109 2.86 -1.06 -36.06
N GLN A 110 3.81 -0.78 -36.96
CA GLN A 110 3.65 -0.92 -38.40
C GLN A 110 3.41 -2.38 -38.80
#